data_AF-A0A814YNP1-F1
#
_entry.id   AF-A0A814YNP1-F1
#
_cell.length_a   1.000
_cell.length_b   1.000
_cell.length_c   1.000
_cell.angle_alpha   90.00
_cell.angle_beta   90.00
_cell.angle_gamma   90.00
#
_symmetry.space_group_name_H-M   'P 1'
#
loop_
_entity.id
_entity.type
_entity.pdbx_description
1 polymer ?
#
loop_
_entity_poly.entity_id
_entity_poly.type
_entity_poly.pdbx_seq_one_letter_code
_entity_poly.pdbx_strand_id
1 'polypeptide(L)'
;EASCLILASIDRVLITSQNAGTRRLSTRRLTIINIIIVCSFWAVFHIHALIFTQIIQYGIDYFVCIYQPGTYTTFITYYILVVSGSLPPALLTIFGCWTVKNIRQISRIKHNAGTSTTGTVIIDRSHTLQSKDQQLIRMLFIDILSYIICKYPVTIMLIYQQITKYDNKSDERQQIEQAILELTTFLYYVKYSIGCYTNMIASKTFRTELKRIFLKMIQYFHF
;
A
#
# COMPACT_ATOMS: atom_id res chain seq x y z
N GLU A 1 3.04 4.35 -3.81
CA GLU A 1 2.64 3.65 -2.56
C GLU A 1 2.27 2.19 -2.80
N ALA A 2 1.29 1.90 -3.67
CA ALA A 2 0.86 0.55 -4.03
C ALA A 2 2.03 -0.43 -4.31
N SER A 3 2.98 -0.02 -5.15
CA SER A 3 4.17 -0.81 -5.50
C SER A 3 5.06 -1.11 -4.29
N CYS A 4 5.19 -0.16 -3.36
CA CYS A 4 5.96 -0.35 -2.12
C CYS A 4 5.27 -1.33 -1.18
N LEU A 5 3.94 -1.26 -1.06
CA LEU A 5 3.14 -2.23 -0.30
C LEU A 5 3.26 -3.62 -0.91
N ILE A 6 3.19 -3.75 -2.24
CA ILE A 6 3.37 -5.02 -2.94
C ILE A 6 4.76 -5.60 -2.67
N LEU A 7 5.82 -4.79 -2.79
CA LEU A 7 7.18 -5.20 -2.47
C LEU A 7 7.32 -5.64 -1.01
N ALA A 8 6.70 -4.90 -0.07
CA ALA A 8 6.68 -5.28 1.33
C ALA A 8 5.93 -6.59 1.57
N SER A 9 4.81 -6.82 0.88
CA SER A 9 4.08 -8.09 0.93
C SER A 9 4.89 -9.25 0.37
N ILE A 10 5.58 -9.06 -0.75
CA ILE A 10 6.48 -10.08 -1.33
C ILE A 10 7.60 -10.40 -0.35
N ASP A 11 8.25 -9.39 0.22
CA ASP A 11 9.29 -9.57 1.23
C ASP A 11 8.80 -10.41 2.42
N ARG A 12 7.57 -10.14 2.90
CA ARG A 12 6.96 -10.95 3.96
C ARG A 12 6.64 -12.39 3.54
N VAL A 13 6.18 -12.61 2.30
CA VAL A 13 5.99 -13.97 1.77
C VAL A 13 7.33 -14.73 1.72
N LEU A 14 8.40 -14.07 1.28
CA LEU A 14 9.73 -14.68 1.20
C LEU A 14 10.31 -15.01 2.57
N ILE A 15 10.19 -14.10 3.55
CA ILE A 15 10.68 -14.31 4.92
C ILE A 15 9.90 -15.43 5.62
N THR A 16 8.58 -15.52 5.38
CA THR A 16 7.71 -16.54 5.97
C THR A 16 7.76 -17.89 5.24
N SER A 17 8.48 -18.00 4.13
CA SER A 17 8.63 -19.26 3.40
C SER A 17 9.46 -20.28 4.19
N GLN A 18 9.08 -21.55 4.10
CA GLN A 18 9.78 -22.66 4.75
C GLN A 18 11.13 -22.97 4.09
N ASN A 19 11.29 -22.61 2.81
CA ASN A 19 12.52 -22.89 2.06
C ASN A 19 13.63 -21.88 2.40
N ALA A 20 14.76 -22.38 2.90
CA ALA A 20 15.92 -21.58 3.25
C ALA A 20 16.50 -20.79 2.06
N GLY A 21 16.42 -21.34 0.84
CA GLY A 21 16.82 -20.65 -0.39
C GLY A 21 15.95 -19.44 -0.67
N THR A 22 14.63 -19.58 -0.56
CA THR A 22 13.66 -18.50 -0.74
C THR A 22 13.79 -17.42 0.34
N ARG A 23 14.05 -17.81 1.59
CA ARG A 23 14.30 -16.86 2.69
C ARG A 23 15.56 -16.03 2.46
N ARG A 24 16.59 -16.63 1.86
CA ARG A 24 17.86 -15.95 1.53
C ARG A 24 17.72 -14.93 0.39
N LEU A 25 16.64 -14.95 -0.40
CA LEU A 25 16.35 -13.90 -1.39
C LEU A 25 15.94 -12.58 -0.73
N SER A 26 15.33 -12.59 0.46
CA SER A 26 15.04 -11.38 1.23
C SER A 26 16.32 -10.87 1.92
N THR A 27 17.20 -10.27 1.12
CA THR A 27 18.37 -9.53 1.63
C THR A 27 18.09 -8.04 1.58
N ARG A 28 18.56 -7.32 2.61
CA ARG A 28 18.46 -5.85 2.68
C ARG A 28 18.99 -5.16 1.41
N ARG A 29 20.07 -5.70 0.82
CA ARG A 29 20.66 -5.17 -0.42
C ARG A 29 19.70 -5.30 -1.60
N LEU A 30 19.06 -6.47 -1.76
CA LEU A 30 18.08 -6.68 -2.84
C LEU A 30 16.84 -5.81 -2.63
N THR A 31 16.36 -5.65 -1.40
CA THR A 31 15.23 -4.75 -1.09
C THR A 31 15.52 -3.32 -1.50
N ILE A 32 16.71 -2.80 -1.18
CA ILE A 32 17.11 -1.42 -1.55
C ILE A 32 17.20 -1.28 -3.07
N ILE A 33 17.82 -2.24 -3.76
CA ILE A 33 17.93 -2.23 -5.22
C ILE A 33 16.53 -2.25 -5.86
N ASN A 34 15.62 -3.10 -5.39
CA ASN A 34 14.25 -3.16 -5.89
C ASN A 34 13.49 -1.85 -5.67
N ILE A 35 13.66 -1.20 -4.51
CA ILE A 35 13.04 0.11 -4.26
C ILE A 35 13.55 1.15 -5.26
N ILE A 36 14.87 1.22 -5.48
CA ILE A 36 15.47 2.17 -6.43
C ILE A 36 14.94 1.91 -7.85
N ILE A 37 14.97 0.66 -8.31
CA ILE A 37 14.49 0.28 -9.65
C ILE A 37 13.03 0.68 -9.82
N VAL A 38 12.18 0.36 -8.84
CA VAL A 38 10.76 0.69 -8.89
C VAL A 38 10.56 2.21 -8.90
N CYS A 39 11.21 2.96 -8.00
CA CYS A 39 11.13 4.42 -7.98
C CYS A 39 11.58 5.05 -9.32
N SER A 40 12.70 4.60 -9.87
CA SER A 40 13.20 5.06 -11.17
C SER A 40 12.24 4.73 -12.31
N PHE A 41 11.69 3.50 -12.33
CA PHE A 41 10.70 3.10 -13.32
C PHE A 41 9.46 4.01 -13.27
N TRP A 42 8.90 4.27 -12.09
CA TRP A 42 7.73 5.16 -11.97
C TRP A 42 8.05 6.61 -12.33
N ALA A 43 9.24 7.11 -11.99
CA ALA A 43 9.67 8.46 -12.34
C ALA A 43 9.75 8.63 -13.87
N VAL A 44 10.43 7.71 -14.56
CA VAL A 44 10.53 7.72 -16.04
C VAL A 44 9.17 7.48 -16.67
N PHE A 45 8.42 6.51 -16.15
CA PHE A 45 7.10 6.19 -16.66
C PHE A 45 6.23 7.42 -16.63
N HIS A 46 6.16 8.21 -15.56
CA HIS A 46 5.27 9.38 -15.47
C HIS A 46 5.74 10.63 -16.24
N ILE A 47 6.89 10.64 -16.92
CA ILE A 47 7.36 11.80 -17.70
C ILE A 47 6.37 12.21 -18.80
N HIS A 48 5.68 11.25 -19.42
CA HIS A 48 4.66 11.55 -20.45
C HIS A 48 3.57 12.49 -19.93
N ALA A 49 3.24 12.45 -18.63
CA ALA A 49 2.25 13.35 -18.05
C ALA A 49 2.65 14.82 -18.22
N LEU A 50 3.94 15.17 -18.13
CA LEU A 50 4.42 16.55 -18.31
C LEU A 50 4.29 17.04 -19.75
N ILE A 51 4.38 16.13 -20.73
CA ILE A 51 4.35 16.46 -22.15
C ILE A 51 2.90 16.62 -22.64
N PHE A 52 1.99 15.81 -22.12
CA PHE A 52 0.59 15.74 -22.58
C PHE A 52 -0.40 16.46 -21.64
N THR A 53 0.09 17.28 -20.71
CA THR A 53 -0.73 18.24 -19.96
C THR A 53 -0.70 19.61 -20.63
N GLN A 54 -1.87 20.23 -20.76
CA GLN A 54 -2.02 21.57 -21.30
C GLN A 54 -2.83 22.44 -20.33
N ILE A 55 -2.51 23.74 -20.32
CA ILE A 55 -3.27 24.74 -19.57
C ILE A 55 -4.31 25.32 -20.53
N ILE A 56 -5.59 25.14 -20.20
CA ILE A 56 -6.70 25.68 -20.98
C ILE A 56 -7.39 26.77 -20.16
N GLN A 57 -7.70 27.88 -20.82
CA GLN A 57 -8.48 28.96 -20.25
C GLN A 57 -9.99 28.62 -20.36
N TYR A 58 -10.66 28.59 -19.22
CA TYR A 58 -12.06 28.26 -19.08
C TYR A 58 -12.81 29.49 -18.52
N GLY A 59 -13.04 30.48 -19.39
CA GLY A 59 -13.60 31.79 -19.02
C GLY A 59 -12.56 32.91 -18.93
N ILE A 60 -12.91 34.05 -18.35
CA ILE A 60 -12.08 35.27 -18.44
C ILE A 60 -10.80 35.16 -17.58
N ASP A 61 -10.87 34.57 -16.37
CA ASP A 61 -9.73 34.50 -15.42
C ASP A 61 -9.52 33.11 -14.78
N TYR A 62 -10.06 32.04 -15.37
CA TYR A 62 -9.95 30.69 -14.80
C TYR A 62 -9.17 29.76 -15.73
N PHE A 63 -7.99 29.34 -15.28
CA PHE A 63 -7.12 28.42 -16.02
C PHE A 63 -7.12 27.04 -15.36
N VAL A 64 -7.34 26.01 -16.15
CA VAL A 64 -7.33 24.62 -15.69
C VAL A 64 -6.24 23.83 -16.39
N CYS A 65 -5.51 23.02 -15.62
CA CYS A 65 -4.56 22.07 -16.14
C CYS A 65 -5.31 20.76 -16.44
N ILE A 66 -5.44 20.43 -17.72
CA ILE A 66 -6.09 19.19 -18.14
C ILE A 66 -5.17 18.40 -19.06
N TYR A 67 -5.34 17.07 -19.03
CA TYR A 67 -4.73 16.21 -20.03
C TYR A 67 -5.28 16.55 -21.41
N GLN A 68 -4.46 16.40 -22.45
CA GLN A 68 -4.90 16.58 -23.82
C GLN A 68 -6.15 15.71 -24.08
N PRO A 69 -7.29 16.32 -24.50
CA PRO A 69 -8.53 15.60 -24.73
C PRO A 69 -8.39 14.68 -25.93
N GLY A 70 -9.01 13.50 -25.84
CA GLY A 70 -9.02 12.50 -26.92
C GLY A 70 -8.49 11.14 -26.48
N THR A 71 -7.66 10.53 -27.32
CA THR A 71 -7.11 9.18 -27.10
C THR A 71 -6.24 9.09 -25.85
N TYR A 72 -5.47 10.13 -25.56
CA TYR A 72 -4.58 10.18 -24.41
C TYR A 72 -5.33 10.14 -23.08
N THR A 73 -6.43 10.90 -22.95
CA THR A 73 -7.26 10.90 -21.73
C THR A 73 -7.83 9.51 -21.45
N THR A 74 -8.33 8.84 -22.50
CA THR A 74 -8.83 7.47 -22.40
C THR A 74 -7.72 6.47 -22.03
N PHE A 75 -6.54 6.58 -22.65
CA PHE A 75 -5.38 5.76 -22.29
C PHE A 75 -5.01 5.92 -20.81
N ILE A 76 -4.89 7.15 -20.33
CA ILE A 76 -4.57 7.45 -18.92
C ILE A 76 -5.66 6.90 -17.99
N THR A 77 -6.94 7.02 -18.33
CA THR A 77 -7.98 6.48 -17.46
C THR A 77 -7.90 4.96 -17.37
N TYR A 78 -7.74 4.24 -18.48
CA TYR A 78 -7.56 2.78 -18.46
C TYR A 78 -6.31 2.37 -17.69
N TYR A 79 -5.21 3.09 -17.89
CA TYR A 79 -3.98 2.88 -17.14
C TYR A 79 -4.21 3.05 -15.63
N ILE A 80 -4.84 4.14 -15.18
CA ILE A 80 -5.16 4.37 -13.77
C ILE A 80 -6.05 3.25 -13.23
N LEU A 81 -7.08 2.84 -13.99
CA LEU A 81 -7.99 1.78 -13.59
C LEU A 81 -7.30 0.43 -13.40
N VAL A 82 -6.45 0.02 -14.33
CA VAL A 82 -5.76 -1.28 -14.28
C VAL A 82 -4.61 -1.23 -13.27
N VAL A 83 -3.71 -0.26 -13.45
CA VAL A 83 -2.42 -0.24 -12.76
C VAL A 83 -2.54 0.34 -11.35
N SER A 84 -3.41 1.34 -11.13
CA SER A 84 -3.63 1.90 -9.80
C SER A 84 -4.92 1.39 -9.13
N GLY A 85 -5.89 0.90 -9.89
CA GLY A 85 -7.20 0.52 -9.38
C GLY A 85 -7.31 -0.96 -9.01
N SER A 86 -7.23 -1.85 -10.00
CA SER A 86 -7.55 -3.27 -9.81
C SER A 86 -6.35 -4.16 -9.49
N LEU A 87 -5.22 -3.95 -10.17
CA LEU A 87 -4.05 -4.80 -10.05
C LEU A 87 -3.43 -4.79 -8.64
N PRO A 88 -3.24 -3.62 -7.98
CA PRO A 88 -2.61 -3.62 -6.67
C PRO A 88 -3.44 -4.28 -5.57
N PRO A 89 -4.75 -4.01 -5.41
CA PRO A 89 -5.59 -4.74 -4.46
C PRO A 89 -5.59 -6.25 -4.69
N ALA A 90 -5.63 -6.70 -5.95
CA ALA A 90 -5.60 -8.12 -6.27
C ALA A 90 -4.28 -8.77 -5.81
N LEU A 91 -3.14 -8.18 -6.17
CA LEU A 91 -1.82 -8.67 -5.77
C LEU A 91 -1.64 -8.66 -4.25
N LEU A 92 -2.03 -7.57 -3.58
CA LEU A 92 -1.93 -7.44 -2.12
C LEU A 92 -2.80 -8.49 -1.40
N THR A 93 -3.99 -8.79 -1.93
CA THR A 93 -4.87 -9.83 -1.38
C THR A 93 -4.23 -11.20 -1.54
N ILE A 94 -3.70 -11.53 -2.73
CA ILE A 94 -3.02 -12.81 -3.00
C ILE A 94 -1.83 -13.00 -2.06
N PHE A 95 -0.92 -12.02 -2.00
CA PHE A 95 0.27 -12.10 -1.14
C PHE A 95 -0.10 -12.08 0.36
N GLY A 96 -1.13 -11.34 0.74
CA GLY A 96 -1.68 -11.36 2.11
C GLY A 96 -2.20 -12.74 2.50
N CYS A 97 -3.03 -13.36 1.66
CA CYS A 97 -3.54 -14.72 1.87
C CYS A 97 -2.41 -15.75 1.93
N TRP A 98 -1.40 -15.63 1.05
CA TRP A 98 -0.24 -16.52 1.05
C TRP A 98 0.58 -16.38 2.34
N THR A 99 0.84 -15.15 2.78
CA THR A 99 1.53 -14.88 4.05
C THR A 99 0.82 -15.54 5.23
N VAL A 100 -0.52 -15.42 5.30
CA VAL A 100 -1.33 -16.06 6.35
C VAL A 100 -1.24 -17.59 6.28
N LYS A 101 -1.29 -18.17 5.07
CA LYS A 101 -1.11 -19.62 4.88
C LYS A 101 0.24 -20.10 5.39
N ASN A 102 1.34 -19.42 5.03
CA ASN A 102 2.69 -19.79 5.45
C ASN A 102 2.83 -19.73 6.99
N ILE A 103 2.30 -18.69 7.62
CA ILE A 103 2.32 -18.54 9.08
C ILE A 103 1.54 -19.68 9.77
N ARG A 104 0.33 -20.00 9.28
CA ARG A 104 -0.49 -21.10 9.82
C ARG A 104 0.23 -22.44 9.69
N GLN A 105 0.94 -22.69 8.59
CA GLN A 105 1.72 -23.91 8.40
C GLN A 105 2.89 -24.00 9.38
N ILE A 106 3.67 -22.92 9.57
CA ILE A 106 4.76 -22.89 10.56
C ILE A 106 4.22 -23.11 11.98
N SER A 107 3.09 -22.49 12.32
CA SER A 107 2.46 -22.65 13.63
C SER A 107 2.00 -24.09 13.89
N ARG A 108 1.47 -24.79 12.88
CA ARG A 108 1.03 -26.19 12.99
C ARG A 108 2.19 -27.15 13.19
N ILE A 109 3.30 -26.96 12.46
CA ILE A 109 4.49 -27.81 12.59
C ILE A 109 5.10 -27.68 13.99
N LYS A 110 5.17 -26.45 14.54
CA LYS A 110 5.69 -26.22 15.90
C LYS A 110 4.81 -26.85 16.99
N HIS A 111 3.49 -26.82 16.83
CA HIS A 111 2.57 -27.41 17.80
C HIS A 111 2.67 -28.95 17.82
N ASN A 112 2.90 -29.57 16.66
CA ASN A 112 3.06 -31.03 16.57
C ASN A 112 4.45 -31.54 16.99
N ALA A 113 5.48 -30.67 17.00
CA ALA A 113 6.83 -31.02 17.46
C ALA A 113 7.01 -30.89 19.00
N GLY A 114 6.03 -30.34 19.71
CA GLY A 114 6.07 -30.15 21.17
C GLY A 114 5.87 -31.41 22.02
N THR A 115 5.63 -32.57 21.40
CA THR A 115 5.44 -33.87 22.09
C THR A 115 6.66 -34.79 22.04
N SER A 116 7.82 -34.33 21.55
CA SER A 116 9.06 -35.12 21.56
C SER A 116 10.15 -34.45 22.37
N THR A 117 10.24 -34.93 23.60
CA THR A 117 11.29 -34.74 24.61
C THR A 117 12.71 -34.89 24.03
N THR A 118 13.52 -33.83 23.98
CA THR A 118 14.92 -33.82 24.46
C THR A 118 15.52 -32.42 24.39
N GLY A 119 16.20 -32.02 25.46
CA GLY A 119 16.61 -30.64 25.73
C GLY A 119 17.63 -30.05 24.75
N THR A 120 17.43 -28.78 24.42
CA THR A 120 18.50 -27.81 24.19
C THR A 120 17.91 -26.40 24.26
N VAL A 121 18.58 -25.55 25.03
CA VAL A 121 18.21 -24.17 25.35
C VAL A 121 18.34 -23.28 24.10
N ILE A 122 17.30 -23.22 23.26
CA ILE A 122 17.20 -22.30 22.09
C ILE A 122 15.82 -21.61 22.03
N ILE A 123 15.12 -21.48 23.16
CA ILE A 123 13.69 -21.12 23.16
C ILE A 123 13.45 -19.59 23.18
N ASP A 124 14.33 -18.77 23.75
CA ASP A 124 14.02 -17.34 23.98
C ASP A 124 14.27 -16.39 22.80
N ARG A 125 15.29 -16.64 21.97
CA ARG A 125 15.58 -15.77 20.80
C ARG A 125 14.56 -15.95 19.69
N SER A 126 14.05 -17.17 19.50
CA SER A 126 13.01 -17.48 18.51
C SER A 126 11.69 -16.77 18.82
N HIS A 127 11.28 -16.75 20.10
CA HIS A 127 9.98 -16.21 20.50
C HIS A 127 9.88 -14.68 20.33
N THR A 128 10.97 -13.96 20.62
CA THR A 128 11.03 -12.50 20.52
C THR A 128 11.20 -11.99 19.09
N LEU A 129 11.92 -12.71 18.23
CA LEU A 129 11.95 -12.43 16.78
C LEU A 129 10.58 -12.71 16.14
N GLN A 130 9.95 -13.83 16.50
CA GLN A 130 8.64 -14.22 15.97
C GLN A 130 7.51 -13.27 16.35
N SER A 131 7.50 -12.72 17.58
CA SER A 131 6.49 -11.75 18.00
C SER A 131 6.62 -10.41 17.27
N LYS A 132 7.86 -9.96 16.99
CA LYS A 132 8.13 -8.77 16.17
C LYS A 132 7.67 -8.98 14.72
N ASP A 133 7.95 -10.14 14.14
CA ASP A 133 7.50 -10.48 12.79
C ASP A 133 5.97 -10.56 12.69
N GLN A 134 5.31 -11.17 13.68
CA GLN A 134 3.83 -11.20 13.75
C GLN A 134 3.23 -9.80 13.86
N GLN A 135 3.87 -8.90 14.61
CA GLN A 135 3.43 -7.51 14.71
C GLN A 135 3.59 -6.77 13.38
N LEU A 136 4.69 -6.97 12.67
CA LEU A 136 4.93 -6.39 11.35
C LEU A 136 3.92 -6.92 10.31
N ILE A 137 3.61 -8.22 10.34
CA ILE A 137 2.60 -8.83 9.47
C ILE A 137 1.20 -8.27 9.77
N ARG A 138 0.84 -8.13 11.05
CA ARG A 138 -0.44 -7.55 11.46
C ARG A 138 -0.57 -6.09 11.00
N MET A 139 0.50 -5.31 11.12
CA MET A 139 0.54 -3.93 10.63
C MET A 139 0.33 -3.88 9.12
N LEU A 140 1.07 -4.69 8.36
CA LEU A 140 0.92 -4.79 6.91
C LEU A 140 -0.51 -5.20 6.51
N PHE A 141 -1.14 -6.11 7.25
CA PHE A 141 -2.52 -6.52 6.98
C PHE A 141 -3.52 -5.37 7.18
N ILE A 142 -3.37 -4.59 8.25
CA ILE A 142 -4.20 -3.39 8.48
C ILE A 142 -3.96 -2.38 7.35
N ASP A 143 -2.71 -2.14 6.96
CA ASP A 143 -2.39 -1.23 5.87
C ASP A 143 -3.01 -1.66 4.54
N ILE A 144 -2.99 -2.97 4.22
CA ILE A 144 -3.65 -3.54 3.03
C ILE A 144 -5.16 -3.33 3.11
N LEU A 145 -5.80 -3.64 4.24
CA LEU A 145 -7.24 -3.49 4.41
C LEU A 145 -7.67 -2.02 4.29
N SER A 146 -6.94 -1.11 4.94
CA SER A 146 -7.18 0.32 4.83
C SER A 146 -6.96 0.83 3.40
N TYR A 147 -5.94 0.32 2.70
CA TYR A 147 -5.72 0.66 1.29
C TYR A 147 -6.91 0.24 0.41
N ILE A 148 -7.42 -0.99 0.58
CA ILE A 148 -8.58 -1.48 -0.18
C ILE A 148 -9.81 -0.62 0.11
N ILE A 149 -10.15 -0.40 1.37
CA ILE A 149 -11.36 0.35 1.77
C ILE A 149 -11.32 1.79 1.23
N CYS A 150 -10.18 2.46 1.31
CA CYS A 150 -10.07 3.85 0.84
C CYS A 150 -9.93 3.98 -0.68
N LYS A 151 -9.36 2.99 -1.38
CA LYS A 151 -9.07 3.07 -2.83
C LYS A 151 -10.21 2.56 -3.71
N TYR A 152 -10.95 1.55 -3.24
CA TYR A 152 -11.99 0.89 -4.04
C TYR A 152 -13.14 1.82 -4.45
N PRO A 153 -13.66 2.71 -3.57
CA PRO A 153 -14.74 3.63 -3.94
C PRO A 153 -14.39 4.54 -5.12
N VAL A 154 -13.19 5.12 -5.12
CA VAL A 154 -12.70 5.96 -6.24
C VAL A 154 -12.60 5.14 -7.52
N THR A 155 -12.08 3.92 -7.41
CA THR A 155 -11.91 3.04 -8.58
C THR A 155 -13.26 2.69 -9.20
N ILE A 156 -14.27 2.37 -8.40
CA ILE A 156 -15.64 2.12 -8.87
C ILE A 156 -16.20 3.35 -9.60
N MET A 157 -16.06 4.54 -9.02
CA MET A 157 -16.54 5.77 -9.65
C MET A 157 -15.86 6.05 -10.99
N LEU A 158 -14.55 5.83 -11.09
CA LEU A 158 -13.82 5.99 -12.36
C LEU A 158 -14.28 4.97 -13.42
N ILE A 159 -14.54 3.72 -13.03
CA ILE A 159 -15.10 2.71 -13.94
C ILE A 159 -16.49 3.16 -14.42
N TYR A 160 -17.33 3.59 -13.49
CA TYR A 160 -18.68 4.07 -13.79
C TYR A 160 -18.65 5.25 -14.77
N GLN A 161 -17.77 6.23 -14.57
CA GLN A 161 -17.59 7.37 -15.47
C GLN A 161 -17.12 6.95 -16.86
N GLN A 162 -16.26 5.93 -16.97
CA GLN A 162 -15.83 5.42 -18.28
C GLN A 162 -16.93 4.66 -19.02
N ILE A 163 -17.72 3.84 -18.30
CA ILE A 163 -18.83 3.08 -18.90
C ILE A 163 -19.90 4.06 -19.40
N THR A 164 -20.23 5.07 -18.61
CA THR A 164 -21.30 6.05 -18.91
C THR A 164 -20.80 7.27 -19.70
N LYS A 165 -19.60 7.19 -20.31
CA LYS A 165 -18.97 8.33 -21.02
C LYS A 165 -19.79 8.81 -22.21
N TYR A 166 -20.50 7.91 -22.88
CA TYR A 166 -21.28 8.21 -24.09
C TYR A 166 -22.79 8.38 -23.81
N ASP A 167 -23.20 8.30 -22.55
CA ASP A 167 -24.59 8.51 -22.16
C ASP A 167 -24.89 10.01 -22.06
N ASN A 168 -26.04 10.43 -22.59
CA ASN A 168 -26.56 11.78 -22.36
C ASN A 168 -27.02 11.91 -20.91
N LYS A 169 -26.22 12.59 -20.08
CA LYS A 169 -26.51 12.81 -18.66
C LYS A 169 -27.22 14.16 -18.47
N SER A 170 -28.15 14.20 -17.52
CA SER A 170 -28.71 15.46 -17.04
C SER A 170 -27.67 16.21 -16.20
N ASP A 171 -27.77 17.55 -16.17
CA ASP A 171 -26.87 18.39 -15.39
C ASP A 171 -26.88 18.01 -13.90
N GLU A 172 -28.06 17.69 -13.35
CA GLU A 172 -28.21 17.22 -11.97
C GLU A 172 -27.42 15.93 -11.69
N ARG A 173 -27.48 14.97 -12.61
CA ARG A 173 -26.75 13.70 -12.49
C ARG A 173 -25.25 13.94 -12.55
N GLN A 174 -24.79 14.83 -13.43
CA GLN A 174 -23.38 15.16 -13.54
C GLN A 174 -22.84 15.83 -12.27
N GLN A 175 -23.62 16.71 -11.63
CA GLN A 175 -23.25 17.33 -10.36
C GLN A 175 -23.14 16.31 -9.22
N ILE A 176 -24.09 15.38 -9.12
CA ILE A 176 -24.06 14.29 -8.12
C ILE A 176 -22.83 13.40 -8.33
N GLU A 177 -22.55 13.01 -9.57
CA GLU A 177 -21.39 12.18 -9.91
C GLU A 177 -20.08 12.89 -9.52
N GLN A 178 -19.96 14.19 -9.79
CA GLN A 178 -18.80 14.98 -9.39
C GLN A 178 -18.66 15.05 -7.86
N ALA A 179 -19.75 15.32 -7.14
CA ALA A 179 -19.73 15.38 -5.68
C ALA A 179 -19.27 14.05 -5.04
N ILE A 180 -19.74 12.91 -5.57
CA ILE A 180 -19.32 11.58 -5.10
C ILE A 180 -17.84 11.33 -5.47
N LEU A 181 -17.38 11.75 -6.66
CA LEU A 181 -15.99 11.62 -7.05
C LEU A 181 -15.07 12.42 -6.11
N GLU A 182 -15.43 13.67 -5.77
CA GLU A 182 -14.66 14.49 -4.82
C GLU A 182 -14.63 13.85 -3.42
N LEU A 183 -15.78 13.37 -2.93
CA LEU A 183 -15.87 12.70 -1.63
C LEU A 183 -15.01 11.43 -1.57
N THR A 184 -15.09 10.58 -2.60
CA THR A 184 -14.27 9.36 -2.68
C THR A 184 -12.79 9.69 -2.83
N THR A 185 -12.45 10.73 -3.60
CA THR A 185 -11.08 11.23 -3.75
C THR A 185 -10.52 11.75 -2.44
N PHE A 186 -11.34 12.45 -1.65
CA PHE A 186 -10.98 12.86 -0.29
C PHE A 186 -10.68 11.64 0.60
N LEU A 187 -11.53 10.61 0.61
CA LEU A 187 -11.28 9.37 1.36
C LEU A 187 -9.96 8.68 0.93
N TYR A 188 -9.65 8.73 -0.36
CA TYR A 188 -8.37 8.24 -0.88
C TYR A 188 -7.18 9.04 -0.32
N TYR A 189 -7.27 10.37 -0.28
CA TYR A 189 -6.21 11.21 0.30
C TYR A 189 -6.06 11.03 1.81
N VAL A 190 -7.15 10.82 2.53
CA VAL A 190 -7.14 10.55 3.99
C VAL A 190 -6.28 9.33 4.33
N LYS A 191 -6.21 8.31 3.46
CA LYS A 191 -5.35 7.13 3.66
C LYS A 191 -3.87 7.48 3.81
N TYR A 192 -3.38 8.49 3.09
CA TYR A 192 -1.99 8.92 3.16
C TYR A 192 -1.65 9.49 4.55
N SER A 193 -2.60 10.17 5.17
CA SER A 193 -2.47 10.71 6.54
C SER A 193 -2.63 9.61 7.59
N ILE A 194 -3.52 8.64 7.35
CA ILE A 194 -3.82 7.55 8.30
C ILE A 194 -2.61 6.64 8.55
N GLY A 195 -1.72 6.43 7.58
CA GLY A 195 -0.58 5.50 7.72
C GLY A 195 0.29 5.75 8.96
N CYS A 196 0.49 7.02 9.35
CA CYS A 196 1.19 7.36 10.59
C CYS A 196 0.45 6.86 11.84
N TYR A 197 -0.87 7.06 11.89
CA TYR A 197 -1.74 6.61 12.98
C TYR A 197 -1.88 5.09 13.02
N THR A 198 -1.97 4.43 11.86
CA THR A 198 -2.03 2.97 11.76
C THR A 198 -0.76 2.34 12.34
N ASN A 199 0.41 2.89 11.99
CA ASN A 199 1.70 2.46 12.53
C ASN A 199 1.82 2.70 14.03
N MET A 200 1.28 3.83 14.50
CA MET A 200 1.23 4.17 15.92
C MET A 200 0.31 3.25 16.74
N ILE A 201 -0.85 2.87 16.21
CA ILE A 201 -1.82 2.03 16.91
C ILE A 201 -1.40 0.55 16.86
N ALA A 202 -1.00 0.06 15.69
CA ALA A 202 -0.71 -1.36 15.45
C ALA A 202 0.57 -1.84 16.14
N SER A 203 1.58 -0.97 16.27
CA SER A 203 2.90 -1.37 16.75
C SER A 203 3.17 -0.91 18.19
N LYS A 204 3.19 -1.85 19.14
CA LYS A 204 3.65 -1.59 20.53
C LYS A 204 5.10 -1.11 20.52
N THR A 205 5.93 -1.70 19.66
CA THR A 205 7.35 -1.34 19.48
C THR A 205 7.51 0.09 18.95
N PHE A 206 6.70 0.51 17.98
CA PHE A 206 6.74 1.88 17.47
C PHE A 206 6.34 2.90 18.54
N ARG A 207 5.32 2.60 19.35
CA ARG A 207 4.95 3.45 20.50
C ARG A 207 6.08 3.58 21.52
N THR A 208 6.79 2.50 21.81
CA THR A 208 7.93 2.53 22.73
C THR A 208 9.11 3.34 22.18
N GLU A 209 9.45 3.18 20.90
CA GLU A 209 10.52 3.96 20.27
C GLU A 209 10.14 5.44 20.10
N LEU A 210 8.90 5.76 19.74
CA LEU A 210 8.44 7.14 19.59
C LEU A 210 8.40 7.85 20.95
N LYS A 211 7.93 7.18 22.01
CA LYS A 211 8.07 7.69 23.39
C LYS A 211 9.53 7.90 23.78
N ARG A 212 10.43 6.99 23.40
CA ARG A 212 11.87 7.13 23.68
C ARG A 212 12.48 8.34 22.96
N ILE A 213 12.14 8.56 21.69
CA ILE A 213 12.60 9.73 20.91
C ILE A 213 12.02 11.01 21.51
N PHE A 214 10.74 11.02 21.86
CA PHE A 214 10.08 12.19 22.45
C PHE A 214 10.67 12.54 23.82
N LEU A 215 10.92 11.53 24.68
CA LEU A 215 11.59 11.72 25.97
C LEU A 215 13.04 12.20 25.79
N LYS A 216 13.77 11.69 24.79
CA LYS A 216 15.11 12.18 24.45
C LYS A 216 15.09 13.63 23.95
N MET A 217 14.11 14.01 23.13
CA MET A 217 13.95 15.41 22.69
C MET A 217 13.60 16.33 23.84
N ILE A 218 12.70 15.91 24.75
CA ILE A 218 12.38 16.69 25.96
C ILE A 218 13.63 16.85 26.83
N GLN A 219 14.41 15.79 27.04
CA GLN A 219 15.68 15.89 27.77
C GLN A 219 16.70 16.80 27.08
N TYR A 220 16.71 16.83 25.75
CA TYR A 220 17.61 17.68 24.97
C TYR A 220 17.17 19.16 24.95
N PHE A 221 15.87 19.44 25.07
CA PHE A 221 15.32 20.79 25.17
C PHE A 221 15.36 21.37 26.59
N HIS A 222 15.62 20.53 27.60
CA HIS A 222 15.65 20.93 29.02
C HIS A 222 17.09 21.20 29.53
N PHE A 223 18.05 21.33 28.60
CA PHE A 223 19.45 21.70 28.81
C PHE A 223 19.79 22.88 27.89
#